data_AF-A0A8H4CJN0-F1
#
_entry.id   AF-A0A8H4CJN0-F1
#
_cell.length_a   1.000
_cell.length_b   1.000
_cell.length_c   1.000
_cell.angle_alpha   90.00
_cell.angle_beta   90.00
_cell.angle_gamma   90.00
#
_symmetry.space_group_name_H-M   'P 1'
#
loop_
_entity.id
_entity.type
_entity.pdbx_description
1 polymer ?
#
loop_
_entity_poly.entity_id
_entity_poly.type
_entity_poly.pdbx_seq_one_letter_code
_entity_poly.pdbx_strand_id
1 'polypeptide(L)'
;MSATTQSMLDPHFARYRDILNSEIPNQVEDAPMDVWDRGVFLNELQRQRIALRPDANGETDGSLVADQGLEKGTYQGTYATSSFAARGVDAPFPVKRELADKQAVCIWSNPADSYPPHLELPQKLHDDLEKYQLDMNQIPNFNKDYRDYINAVAQAFTQLVPADIAMEGAPFAGPTILKCEEYNRSNPRPKTYIMDGENLGNPLDWYSDARFAQQLLSGVNPSTITKASTEIIKAFANEAGKQGLQNMMDLLSQTKDFLAPDYSYFRKAMQPGFHTLWPTLDSLRLCADCHLQLHDNGRLHPLAIALDFKGSLENSKDDQPWRYAKTCAQTADWAKHEATTHLVDTHMIEEVIMLQPTAQFPENICCMRF
;
A
#
# COMPACT_ATOMS: atom_id res chain seq x y z
N MET A 1 -43.53 -28.77 63.51
CA MET A 1 -43.48 -27.53 62.70
C MET A 1 -42.05 -27.34 62.25
N SER A 2 -41.70 -27.82 61.05
CA SER A 2 -40.36 -27.69 60.48
C SER A 2 -40.47 -26.67 59.34
N ALA A 3 -39.87 -25.50 59.55
CA ALA A 3 -39.82 -24.44 58.55
C ALA A 3 -38.59 -24.67 57.67
N THR A 4 -38.82 -25.17 56.46
CA THR A 4 -37.82 -25.28 55.41
C THR A 4 -37.55 -23.88 54.86
N THR A 5 -36.57 -23.17 55.43
CA THR A 5 -36.03 -21.93 54.86
C THR A 5 -35.20 -22.27 53.63
N GLN A 6 -35.89 -22.48 52.51
CA GLN A 6 -35.25 -22.50 51.19
C GLN A 6 -34.85 -21.05 50.87
N SER A 7 -33.63 -20.70 51.27
CA SER A 7 -32.98 -19.45 50.87
C SER A 7 -33.05 -19.35 49.35
N MET A 8 -33.92 -18.47 48.85
CA MET A 8 -33.90 -18.05 47.46
C MET A 8 -32.56 -17.34 47.27
N LEU A 9 -31.57 -18.10 46.78
CA LEU A 9 -30.31 -17.54 46.29
C LEU A 9 -30.68 -16.44 45.29
N ASP A 10 -30.08 -15.27 45.48
CA ASP A 10 -30.20 -14.14 44.56
C ASP A 10 -30.08 -14.65 43.12
N PRO A 11 -31.07 -14.42 42.25
CA PRO A 11 -31.04 -14.86 40.86
C PRO A 11 -29.77 -14.44 40.12
N HIS A 12 -29.15 -13.32 40.52
CA HIS A 12 -27.85 -12.90 39.99
C HIS A 12 -26.74 -13.87 40.40
N PHE A 13 -26.71 -14.32 41.65
CA PHE A 13 -25.71 -15.25 42.15
C PHE A 13 -25.87 -16.65 41.55
N ALA A 14 -27.11 -17.10 41.33
CA ALA A 14 -27.37 -18.35 40.61
C ALA A 14 -26.84 -18.27 39.18
N ARG A 15 -27.15 -17.19 38.43
CA ARG A 15 -26.67 -16.99 37.06
C ARG A 15 -25.14 -16.89 36.95
N TYR A 16 -24.48 -16.16 37.85
CA TYR A 16 -23.01 -16.09 37.87
C TYR A 16 -22.39 -17.47 38.12
N ARG A 17 -22.93 -18.21 39.09
CA ARG A 17 -22.48 -19.56 39.39
C ARG A 17 -22.69 -20.50 38.20
N ASP A 18 -23.81 -20.37 37.50
CA ASP A 18 -24.09 -21.16 36.31
C ASP A 18 -23.09 -20.84 35.18
N ILE A 19 -22.82 -19.55 34.90
CA ILE A 19 -21.85 -19.13 33.88
C ILE A 19 -20.43 -19.61 34.19
N LEU A 20 -20.00 -19.51 35.46
CA LEU A 20 -18.63 -19.86 35.85
C LEU A 20 -18.41 -21.37 35.95
N ASN A 21 -19.47 -22.17 36.14
CA ASN A 21 -19.38 -23.63 36.28
C ASN A 21 -19.86 -24.38 35.03
N SER A 22 -20.51 -23.72 34.07
CA SER A 22 -20.89 -24.31 32.79
C SER A 22 -19.69 -24.44 31.86
N GLU A 23 -19.77 -25.36 30.89
CA GLU A 23 -18.85 -25.37 29.76
C GLU A 23 -18.90 -24.04 29.02
N ILE A 24 -17.75 -23.58 28.52
CA ILE A 24 -17.64 -22.31 27.78
C ILE A 24 -18.45 -22.44 26.48
N PRO A 25 -19.55 -21.68 26.32
CA PRO A 25 -20.45 -21.89 25.18
C PRO A 25 -19.90 -21.33 23.86
N ASN A 26 -18.90 -20.45 23.92
CA ASN A 26 -18.28 -19.81 22.75
C ASN A 26 -16.75 -19.90 22.88
N GLN A 27 -16.09 -20.65 22.01
CA GLN A 27 -14.63 -20.71 21.96
C GLN A 27 -14.09 -19.41 21.35
N VAL A 28 -13.01 -18.87 21.93
CA VAL A 28 -12.43 -17.60 21.44
C VAL A 28 -11.71 -17.81 20.11
N GLU A 29 -11.23 -19.03 19.87
CA GLU A 29 -10.55 -19.47 18.65
C GLU A 29 -11.48 -19.44 17.42
N ASP A 30 -12.80 -19.54 17.63
CA ASP A 30 -13.81 -19.47 16.57
C ASP A 30 -14.18 -18.01 16.20
N ALA A 31 -13.68 -17.02 16.96
CA ALA A 31 -13.95 -15.60 16.76
C ALA A 31 -12.67 -14.88 16.31
N PRO A 32 -12.47 -14.65 14.99
CA PRO A 32 -11.27 -14.00 14.50
C PRO A 32 -11.13 -12.58 15.06
N MET A 33 -9.89 -12.16 15.31
CA MET A 33 -9.59 -10.84 15.84
C MET A 33 -9.59 -9.81 14.71
N ASP A 34 -10.59 -8.94 14.70
CA ASP A 34 -10.73 -7.88 13.69
C ASP A 34 -10.08 -6.55 14.12
N VAL A 35 -9.97 -6.31 15.44
CA VAL A 35 -9.46 -5.05 16.01
C VAL A 35 -8.59 -5.35 17.23
N TRP A 36 -7.41 -4.74 17.26
CA TRP A 36 -6.57 -4.73 18.45
C TRP A 36 -7.13 -3.78 19.52
N ASP A 37 -7.25 -4.26 20.76
CA ASP A 37 -7.33 -3.33 21.89
C ASP A 37 -6.04 -2.51 21.92
N ARG A 38 -6.18 -1.18 21.86
CA ARG A 38 -5.03 -0.27 21.75
C ARG A 38 -4.09 -0.37 22.95
N GLY A 39 -4.63 -0.54 24.15
CA GLY A 39 -3.82 -0.65 25.36
C GLY A 39 -3.04 -1.96 25.39
N VAL A 40 -3.69 -3.07 25.02
CA VAL A 40 -3.05 -4.39 24.90
C VAL A 40 -1.97 -4.35 23.83
N PHE A 41 -2.25 -3.77 22.66
CA PHE A 41 -1.27 -3.67 21.57
C PHE A 41 -0.04 -2.86 21.98
N LEU A 42 -0.23 -1.67 22.57
CA LEU A 42 0.88 -0.84 23.04
C LEU A 42 1.71 -1.54 24.14
N ASN A 43 1.06 -2.23 25.07
CA ASN A 43 1.74 -3.01 26.10
C ASN A 43 2.54 -4.18 25.48
N GLU A 44 2.01 -4.80 24.44
CA GLU A 44 2.69 -5.89 23.73
C GLU A 44 3.91 -5.37 22.96
N LEU A 45 3.80 -4.23 22.26
CA LEU A 45 4.96 -3.57 21.64
C LEU A 45 6.06 -3.30 22.67
N GLN A 46 5.69 -2.75 23.83
CA GLN A 46 6.63 -2.49 24.91
C GLN A 46 7.25 -3.79 25.46
N ARG A 47 6.44 -4.83 25.65
CA ARG A 47 6.90 -6.16 26.13
C ARG A 47 7.90 -6.79 25.16
N GLN A 48 7.63 -6.68 23.86
CA GLN A 48 8.50 -7.13 22.77
C GLN A 48 9.65 -6.15 22.49
N ARG A 49 9.73 -5.04 23.25
CA ARG A 49 10.74 -3.99 23.13
C ARG A 49 10.74 -3.29 21.77
N ILE A 50 9.65 -3.38 21.00
CA ILE A 50 9.42 -2.64 19.76
C ILE A 50 8.93 -1.23 20.14
N ALA A 51 9.84 -0.46 20.74
CA ALA A 51 9.63 0.89 21.22
C ALA A 51 10.94 1.68 21.11
N LEU A 52 10.84 3.00 21.03
CA LEU A 52 12.00 3.88 21.05
C LEU A 52 12.77 3.73 22.37
N ARG A 53 14.10 3.74 22.29
CA ARG A 53 15.00 3.63 23.44
C ARG A 53 15.15 4.99 24.12
N PRO A 54 14.70 5.15 25.38
CA PRO A 54 14.97 6.36 26.14
C PRO A 54 16.39 6.34 26.73
N ASP A 55 16.99 7.51 26.84
CA ASP A 55 18.21 7.77 27.59
C ASP A 55 17.92 8.10 29.06
N ALA A 56 18.96 8.47 29.82
CA ALA A 56 18.85 8.78 31.24
C ALA A 56 17.97 10.01 31.55
N ASN A 57 17.78 10.90 30.57
CA ASN A 57 16.95 12.10 30.68
C ASN A 57 15.52 11.88 30.18
N GLY A 58 15.23 10.70 29.63
CA GLY A 58 13.94 10.39 29.00
C GLY A 58 13.85 10.83 27.53
N GLU A 59 14.94 11.26 26.92
CA GLU A 59 15.02 11.58 25.50
C GLU A 59 15.29 10.30 24.69
N THR A 60 14.90 10.24 23.41
CA THR A 60 15.15 9.05 22.58
C THR A 60 16.36 9.25 21.68
N ASP A 61 17.20 8.23 21.53
CA ASP A 61 18.35 8.27 20.61
C ASP A 61 18.00 7.90 19.16
N GLY A 62 16.71 7.73 18.86
CA GLY A 62 16.23 7.29 17.55
C GLY A 62 16.41 5.79 17.29
N SER A 63 16.92 5.00 18.24
CA SER A 63 17.01 3.55 18.12
C SER A 63 15.83 2.85 18.79
N LEU A 64 15.59 1.59 18.41
CA LEU A 64 14.66 0.71 19.10
C LEU A 64 15.33 -0.01 20.27
N VAL A 65 14.54 -0.39 21.27
CA VAL A 65 15.02 -1.23 22.39
C VAL A 65 15.25 -2.68 21.92
N ALA A 66 14.45 -3.17 20.97
CA ALA A 66 14.56 -4.51 20.41
C ALA A 66 15.67 -4.60 19.36
N ASP A 67 16.55 -5.60 19.52
CA ASP A 67 17.59 -5.93 18.54
C ASP A 67 17.07 -6.85 17.42
N GLN A 68 15.90 -7.47 17.60
CA GLN A 68 15.29 -8.43 16.67
C GLN A 68 13.77 -8.22 16.61
N GLY A 69 13.14 -8.67 15.51
CA GLY A 69 11.68 -8.66 15.34
C GLY A 69 10.98 -9.82 16.05
N LEU A 70 9.66 -9.92 15.84
CA LEU A 70 8.87 -11.03 16.36
C LEU A 70 9.33 -12.37 15.76
N GLU A 71 9.43 -13.40 16.60
CA GLU A 71 9.83 -14.73 16.10
C GLU A 71 8.68 -15.43 15.37
N LYS A 72 7.45 -15.31 15.88
CA LYS A 72 6.27 -16.03 15.41
C LYS A 72 5.03 -15.14 15.36
N GLY A 73 4.12 -15.43 14.44
CA GLY A 73 2.79 -14.85 14.44
C GLY A 73 1.85 -15.54 13.47
N THR A 74 0.68 -14.92 13.28
CA THR A 74 -0.34 -15.36 12.31
C THR A 74 -0.55 -14.29 11.26
N TYR A 75 -1.02 -14.68 10.08
CA TYR A 75 -1.32 -13.72 9.02
C TYR A 75 -2.31 -12.63 9.48
N GLN A 76 -3.42 -13.05 10.11
CA GLN A 76 -4.44 -12.11 10.58
C GLN A 76 -3.92 -11.16 11.66
N GLY A 77 -3.12 -11.68 12.60
CA GLY A 77 -2.53 -10.87 13.67
C GLY A 77 -1.63 -9.77 13.12
N THR A 78 -0.74 -10.11 12.19
CA THR A 78 0.17 -9.15 11.52
C THR A 78 -0.57 -8.20 10.58
N TYR A 79 -1.64 -8.65 9.91
CA TYR A 79 -2.44 -7.76 9.07
C TYR A 79 -3.13 -6.68 9.89
N ALA A 80 -3.72 -7.04 11.04
CA ALA A 80 -4.42 -6.12 11.93
C ALA A 80 -3.51 -5.05 12.58
N THR A 81 -2.19 -5.25 12.63
CA THR A 81 -1.26 -4.22 13.14
C THR A 81 -0.99 -3.10 12.13
N SER A 82 -1.23 -3.34 10.83
CA SER A 82 -1.00 -2.36 9.76
C SER A 82 -2.08 -1.27 9.65
N SER A 83 -3.24 -1.44 10.31
CA SER A 83 -4.38 -0.52 10.20
C SER A 83 -4.36 0.66 11.20
N PHE A 84 -3.24 0.89 11.90
CA PHE A 84 -3.12 2.02 12.81
C PHE A 84 -2.76 3.30 12.06
N ALA A 85 -3.76 4.17 11.87
CA ALA A 85 -3.59 5.49 11.26
C ALA A 85 -2.76 6.42 12.17
N ALA A 86 -1.75 7.08 11.58
CA ALA A 86 -0.96 8.12 12.21
C ALA A 86 -1.76 9.43 12.34
N ARG A 87 -1.54 10.18 13.42
CA ARG A 87 -2.09 11.53 13.62
C ARG A 87 -1.09 12.55 13.09
N GLY A 88 -1.57 13.46 12.25
CA GLY A 88 -0.77 14.45 11.52
C GLY A 88 -0.76 15.86 12.12
N VAL A 89 0.02 16.70 11.44
CA VAL A 89 0.57 18.03 11.77
C VAL A 89 -0.46 19.18 11.66
N ASP A 90 -1.68 18.88 11.22
CA ASP A 90 -2.75 19.86 11.16
C ASP A 90 -3.15 20.31 12.57
N ALA A 91 -3.28 21.62 12.75
CA ALA A 91 -3.78 22.16 14.00
C ALA A 91 -5.19 21.60 14.22
N PRO A 92 -5.41 20.76 15.26
CA PRO A 92 -6.73 20.16 15.49
C PRO A 92 -7.79 21.22 15.84
N PHE A 93 -7.34 22.42 16.18
CA PHE A 93 -8.16 23.60 16.42
C PHE A 93 -7.75 24.74 15.48
N PRO A 94 -8.72 25.52 14.98
CA PRO A 94 -8.42 26.64 14.10
C PRO A 94 -7.60 27.70 14.84
N VAL A 95 -6.40 27.99 14.33
CA VAL A 95 -5.51 29.03 14.84
C VAL A 95 -5.25 30.02 13.72
N LYS A 96 -5.62 31.28 13.90
CA LYS A 96 -5.29 32.33 12.95
C LYS A 96 -3.77 32.54 12.93
N ARG A 97 -3.14 32.47 11.75
CA ARG A 97 -1.71 32.74 11.57
C ARG A 97 -1.50 33.89 10.58
N GLU A 98 -0.55 34.77 10.88
CA GLU A 98 -0.14 35.79 9.93
C GLU A 98 0.83 35.18 8.89
N LEU A 99 0.92 35.78 7.70
CA LEU A 99 1.70 35.21 6.58
C LEU A 99 3.17 34.95 6.95
N ALA A 100 3.78 35.86 7.71
CA ALA A 100 5.16 35.71 8.15
C ALA A 100 5.37 34.45 9.02
N ASP A 101 4.39 34.14 9.88
CA ASP A 101 4.45 32.95 10.73
C ASP A 101 4.27 31.68 9.89
N LYS A 102 3.39 31.71 8.88
CA LYS A 102 3.24 30.62 7.91
C LYS A 102 4.53 30.36 7.13
N GLN A 103 5.20 31.42 6.69
CA GLN A 103 6.50 31.31 5.99
C GLN A 103 7.60 30.72 6.84
N ALA A 104 7.59 30.99 8.15
CA ALA A 104 8.57 30.44 9.08
C ALA A 104 8.38 28.93 9.33
N VAL A 105 7.15 28.40 9.21
CA VAL A 105 6.85 26.98 9.46
C VAL A 105 6.75 26.14 8.18
N CYS A 106 6.39 26.75 7.05
CA CYS A 106 6.27 26.09 5.75
C CYS A 106 7.59 26.17 4.97
N ILE A 107 8.56 25.37 5.39
CA ILE A 107 9.90 25.31 4.78
C ILE A 107 9.94 24.14 3.79
N TRP A 108 10.65 24.31 2.66
CA TRP A 108 10.87 23.24 1.69
C TRP A 108 11.96 22.28 2.15
N SER A 109 11.76 20.99 1.88
CA SER A 109 12.72 19.96 2.23
C SER A 109 14.05 20.06 1.47
N ASN A 110 15.09 19.45 2.05
CA ASN A 110 16.38 19.33 1.41
C ASN A 110 16.39 18.16 0.41
N PRO A 111 16.67 18.37 -0.89
CA PRO A 111 16.70 17.32 -1.91
C PRO A 111 17.65 16.14 -1.63
N ALA A 112 18.55 16.27 -0.65
CA ALA A 112 19.43 15.20 -0.19
C ALA A 112 18.71 14.03 0.51
N ASP A 113 17.40 14.09 0.76
CA ASP A 113 16.59 12.94 1.24
C ASP A 113 16.08 12.04 0.10
N SER A 114 16.32 12.42 -1.16
CA SER A 114 15.90 11.69 -2.37
C SER A 114 14.39 11.67 -2.65
N TYR A 115 13.60 12.49 -1.96
CA TYR A 115 12.19 12.70 -2.29
C TYR A 115 12.01 13.97 -3.16
N PRO A 116 10.90 14.09 -3.91
CA PRO A 116 10.52 15.38 -4.50
C PRO A 116 10.39 16.47 -3.42
N PRO A 117 10.50 17.77 -3.75
CA PRO A 117 10.35 18.84 -2.77
C PRO A 117 9.04 18.70 -2.00
N HIS A 118 9.12 18.66 -0.67
CA HIS A 118 7.98 18.48 0.22
C HIS A 118 8.12 19.41 1.44
N LEU A 119 7.18 19.36 2.39
CA LEU A 119 7.32 20.10 3.64
C LEU A 119 8.52 19.56 4.43
N GLU A 120 9.49 20.41 4.73
CA GLU A 120 10.57 20.09 5.66
C GLU A 120 9.93 19.87 7.03
N LEU A 121 9.93 18.61 7.46
CA LEU A 121 9.49 18.27 8.80
C LEU A 121 10.59 18.70 9.77
N PRO A 122 10.25 19.52 10.76
CA PRO A 122 11.25 20.38 11.30
C PRO A 122 12.19 19.69 12.28
N GLN A 123 13.49 19.72 11.96
CA GLN A 123 14.55 19.72 12.96
C GLN A 123 14.67 21.11 13.63
N LYS A 124 14.25 22.17 12.94
CA LYS A 124 14.49 23.60 13.26
C LYS A 124 13.33 24.34 13.94
N LEU A 125 12.14 23.75 13.98
CA LEU A 125 10.96 24.37 14.60
C LEU A 125 11.14 24.43 16.13
N HIS A 126 11.98 23.57 16.73
CA HIS A 126 12.33 23.68 18.14
C HIS A 126 13.03 25.01 18.49
N ASP A 127 14.03 25.43 17.71
CA ASP A 127 14.80 26.65 17.97
C ASP A 127 13.99 27.93 17.72
N ASP A 128 13.08 27.93 16.73
CA ASP A 128 12.25 29.09 16.40
C ASP A 128 10.93 29.15 17.20
N LEU A 129 10.41 28.04 17.75
CA LEU A 129 9.14 28.01 18.51
C LEU A 129 9.24 28.46 19.97
N GLU A 130 10.42 28.44 20.59
CA GLU A 130 10.62 29.10 21.89
C GLU A 130 10.22 30.58 21.83
N LYS A 131 10.32 31.20 20.65
CA LYS A 131 9.86 32.57 20.39
C LYS A 131 8.33 32.73 20.33
N TYR A 132 7.58 31.66 20.06
CA TYR A 132 6.14 31.69 19.79
C TYR A 132 5.26 31.06 20.88
N GLN A 133 5.82 30.64 22.03
CA GLN A 133 5.08 30.12 23.21
C GLN A 133 4.08 28.99 22.90
N LEU A 134 4.33 28.19 21.86
CA LEU A 134 3.54 26.97 21.62
C LEU A 134 4.09 25.86 22.51
N ASP A 135 3.27 25.37 23.44
CA ASP A 135 3.63 24.30 24.39
C ASP A 135 3.78 22.95 23.67
N MET A 136 5.01 22.66 23.26
CA MET A 136 5.39 21.42 22.57
C MET A 136 5.52 20.22 23.52
N ASN A 137 5.28 20.36 24.84
CA ASN A 137 5.25 19.22 25.77
C ASN A 137 4.13 18.20 25.47
N GLN A 138 3.30 18.46 24.45
CA GLN A 138 2.25 17.54 23.98
C GLN A 138 2.62 16.75 22.70
N ILE A 139 3.81 16.96 22.10
CA ILE A 139 4.25 16.19 20.91
C ILE A 139 5.62 15.56 21.19
N PRO A 140 5.69 14.40 21.86
CA PRO A 140 6.91 13.99 22.56
C PRO A 140 8.08 13.46 21.71
N ASN A 141 7.97 13.33 20.38
CA ASN A 141 8.88 12.44 19.62
C ASN A 141 9.57 13.06 18.37
N PHE A 142 9.54 14.38 18.17
CA PHE A 142 10.11 15.04 16.97
C PHE A 142 11.43 15.79 17.24
N ASN A 143 12.20 15.40 18.25
CA ASN A 143 13.24 16.27 18.83
C ASN A 143 14.69 16.00 18.37
N LYS A 144 14.95 15.01 17.50
CA LYS A 144 16.31 14.66 17.01
C LYS A 144 16.25 14.00 15.64
N ASP A 145 17.31 14.16 14.83
CA ASP A 145 17.43 13.80 13.41
C ASP A 145 16.23 13.00 12.88
N TYR A 146 15.22 13.71 12.35
CA TYR A 146 13.96 13.12 11.91
C TYR A 146 14.13 11.88 11.02
N ARG A 147 15.23 11.81 10.27
CA ARG A 147 15.65 10.62 9.50
C ARG A 147 15.84 9.39 10.39
N ASP A 148 16.51 9.51 11.53
CA ASP A 148 16.71 8.43 12.49
C ASP A 148 15.38 7.97 13.07
N TYR A 149 14.47 8.90 13.39
CA TYR A 149 13.10 8.55 13.81
C TYR A 149 12.33 7.79 12.72
N ILE A 150 12.35 8.26 11.47
CA ILE A 150 11.69 7.56 10.35
C ILE A 150 12.32 6.18 10.11
N ASN A 151 13.64 6.08 10.20
CA ASN A 151 14.33 4.80 10.12
C ASN A 151 13.91 3.86 11.26
N ALA A 152 13.76 4.39 12.49
CA ALA A 152 13.27 3.64 13.64
C ALA A 152 11.84 3.16 13.45
N VAL A 153 10.95 4.01 12.91
CA VAL A 153 9.56 3.66 12.60
C VAL A 153 9.54 2.57 11.52
N ALA A 154 10.30 2.72 10.44
CA ALA A 154 10.43 1.71 9.40
C ALA A 154 10.97 0.38 9.97
N GLN A 155 11.99 0.44 10.82
CA GLN A 155 12.52 -0.72 11.53
C GLN A 155 11.49 -1.35 12.46
N ALA A 156 10.66 -0.56 13.15
CA ALA A 156 9.60 -1.08 13.99
C ALA A 156 8.56 -1.82 13.16
N PHE A 157 8.18 -1.29 11.99
CA PHE A 157 7.27 -1.98 11.07
C PHE A 157 7.86 -3.30 10.55
N THR A 158 9.16 -3.36 10.24
CA THR A 158 9.78 -4.64 9.85
C THR A 158 9.87 -5.62 11.01
N GLN A 159 10.10 -5.14 12.23
CA GLN A 159 10.11 -5.98 13.44
C GLN A 159 8.72 -6.52 13.80
N LEU A 160 7.63 -5.89 13.35
CA LEU A 160 6.27 -6.40 13.51
C LEU A 160 5.92 -7.54 12.55
N VAL A 161 6.68 -7.71 11.46
CA VAL A 161 6.55 -8.86 10.57
C VAL A 161 7.33 -10.02 11.19
N PRO A 162 6.66 -11.10 11.63
CA PRO A 162 7.35 -12.19 12.28
C PRO A 162 8.29 -12.95 11.32
N ALA A 163 9.36 -13.52 11.87
CA ALA A 163 10.27 -14.37 11.11
C ALA A 163 9.59 -15.64 10.57
N ASP A 164 8.61 -16.18 11.31
CA ASP A 164 7.79 -17.31 10.91
C ASP A 164 6.30 -17.00 11.10
N ILE A 165 5.51 -17.12 10.03
CA ILE A 165 4.06 -16.90 10.04
C ILE A 165 3.36 -18.23 9.83
N ALA A 166 2.43 -18.55 10.73
CA ALA A 166 1.59 -19.74 10.58
C ALA A 166 0.83 -19.70 9.25
N MET A 167 1.02 -20.75 8.43
CA MET A 167 0.38 -20.88 7.11
C MET A 167 -1.10 -21.29 7.21
N GLU A 168 -1.49 -21.91 8.32
CA GLU A 168 -2.87 -22.34 8.54
C GLU A 168 -3.81 -21.13 8.58
N GLY A 169 -4.88 -21.17 7.79
CA GLY A 169 -5.82 -20.05 7.67
C GLY A 169 -5.26 -18.81 6.95
N ALA A 170 -4.10 -18.88 6.29
CA ALA A 170 -3.58 -17.76 5.50
C ALA A 170 -4.09 -17.79 4.04
N PRO A 171 -4.40 -16.62 3.42
CA PRO A 171 -4.91 -16.55 2.04
C PRO A 171 -3.89 -17.00 0.99
N PHE A 172 -2.61 -17.03 1.34
CA PHE A 172 -1.51 -17.41 0.46
C PHE A 172 -1.01 -18.85 0.68
N ALA A 173 -1.64 -19.62 1.57
CA ALA A 173 -1.17 -20.96 1.94
C ALA A 173 -1.17 -21.95 0.77
N GLY A 174 -2.08 -21.78 -0.20
CA GLY A 174 -2.17 -22.66 -1.36
C GLY A 174 -2.41 -24.12 -0.96
N PRO A 175 -1.79 -25.12 -1.64
CA PRO A 175 -0.66 -24.98 -2.55
C PRO A 175 -1.05 -24.68 -4.00
N THR A 176 -2.35 -24.57 -4.32
CA THR A 176 -2.84 -24.31 -5.68
C THR A 176 -3.59 -22.98 -5.76
N ILE A 177 -3.64 -22.39 -6.96
CA ILE A 177 -4.47 -21.19 -7.23
C ILE A 177 -5.92 -21.45 -6.81
N LEU A 178 -6.45 -22.64 -7.10
CA LEU A 178 -7.82 -23.01 -6.72
C LEU A 178 -8.04 -22.95 -5.20
N LYS A 179 -7.06 -23.36 -4.39
CA LYS A 179 -7.16 -23.27 -2.92
C LYS A 179 -7.15 -21.82 -2.44
N CYS A 180 -6.32 -20.97 -3.03
CA CYS A 180 -6.33 -19.54 -2.73
C CYS A 180 -7.65 -18.89 -3.14
N GLU A 181 -8.22 -19.27 -4.29
CA GLU A 181 -9.53 -18.80 -4.75
C GLU A 181 -10.69 -19.27 -3.83
N GLU A 182 -10.67 -20.53 -3.39
CA GLU A 182 -11.61 -21.08 -2.40
C GLU A 182 -11.53 -20.31 -1.08
N TYR A 183 -10.32 -20.06 -0.58
CA TYR A 183 -10.10 -19.24 0.60
C TYR A 183 -10.68 -17.83 0.40
N ASN A 184 -10.34 -17.16 -0.70
CA ASN A 184 -10.78 -15.80 -0.99
C ASN A 184 -12.31 -15.67 -1.00
N ARG A 185 -13.02 -16.63 -1.61
CA ARG A 185 -14.49 -16.62 -1.67
C ARG A 185 -15.16 -17.00 -0.34
N SER A 186 -14.50 -17.83 0.48
CA SER A 186 -15.04 -18.23 1.80
C SER A 186 -14.75 -17.21 2.90
N ASN A 187 -13.85 -16.26 2.66
CA ASN A 187 -13.46 -15.22 3.61
C ASN A 187 -13.69 -13.81 2.99
N PRO A 188 -14.93 -13.44 2.64
CA PRO A 188 -15.21 -12.11 2.11
C PRO A 188 -14.90 -11.05 3.18
N ARG A 189 -14.44 -9.88 2.74
CA ARG A 189 -14.28 -8.73 3.65
C ARG A 189 -15.65 -8.25 4.15
N PRO A 190 -15.71 -7.50 5.26
CA PRO A 190 -16.95 -6.92 5.75
C PRO A 190 -17.66 -6.11 4.66
N LYS A 191 -19.00 -6.15 4.62
CA LYS A 191 -19.81 -5.43 3.64
C LYS A 191 -19.74 -3.90 3.77
N THR A 192 -19.12 -3.39 4.82
CA THR A 192 -18.87 -1.95 5.02
C THR A 192 -17.77 -1.41 4.12
N TYR A 193 -17.03 -2.26 3.40
CA TYR A 193 -16.01 -1.85 2.45
C TYR A 193 -16.59 -1.48 1.08
N ILE A 194 -15.78 -0.79 0.25
CA ILE A 194 -16.14 -0.46 -1.14
C ILE A 194 -16.53 -1.75 -1.89
N MET A 195 -17.59 -1.67 -2.69
CA MET A 195 -18.16 -2.83 -3.42
C MET A 195 -18.46 -4.02 -2.49
N ASP A 196 -19.01 -3.75 -1.30
CA ASP A 196 -19.36 -4.75 -0.28
C ASP A 196 -18.19 -5.65 0.16
N GLY A 197 -16.96 -5.16 0.05
CA GLY A 197 -15.76 -5.93 0.40
C GLY A 197 -15.37 -7.01 -0.61
N GLU A 198 -15.98 -6.99 -1.80
CA GLU A 198 -15.62 -7.86 -2.89
C GLU A 198 -14.24 -7.51 -3.49
N ASN A 199 -13.61 -8.49 -4.13
CA ASN A 199 -12.38 -8.28 -4.89
C ASN A 199 -12.45 -9.00 -6.24
N LEU A 200 -11.47 -8.72 -7.10
CA LEU A 200 -11.43 -9.26 -8.47
C LEU A 200 -11.39 -10.80 -8.52
N GLY A 201 -10.97 -11.48 -7.44
CA GLY A 201 -10.96 -12.94 -7.34
C GLY A 201 -12.33 -13.59 -7.09
N ASN A 202 -13.39 -12.80 -6.90
CA ASN A 202 -14.75 -13.34 -6.71
C ASN A 202 -15.31 -13.97 -7.98
N PRO A 203 -15.30 -13.30 -9.15
CA PRO A 203 -15.61 -13.95 -10.42
C PRO A 203 -14.68 -15.13 -10.74
N LEU A 204 -15.26 -16.24 -11.21
CA LEU A 204 -14.50 -17.44 -11.60
C LEU A 204 -13.53 -17.21 -12.76
N ASP A 205 -13.78 -16.18 -13.56
CA ASP A 205 -13.00 -15.83 -14.74
C ASP A 205 -12.12 -14.59 -14.52
N TRP A 206 -11.71 -14.29 -13.28
CA TRP A 206 -10.87 -13.14 -12.92
C TRP A 206 -9.59 -13.01 -13.78
N TYR A 207 -9.06 -14.14 -14.26
CA TYR A 207 -7.89 -14.23 -15.13
C TYR A 207 -8.21 -14.10 -16.63
N SER A 208 -9.45 -13.81 -17.03
CA SER A 208 -9.85 -13.68 -18.43
C SER A 208 -9.24 -12.46 -19.09
N ASP A 209 -9.17 -12.46 -20.42
CA ASP A 209 -8.65 -11.32 -21.19
C ASP A 209 -9.52 -10.07 -21.03
N ALA A 210 -10.84 -10.27 -20.94
CA ALA A 210 -11.80 -9.19 -20.76
C ALA A 210 -11.55 -8.45 -19.43
N ARG A 211 -11.40 -9.17 -18.32
CA ARG A 211 -11.15 -8.55 -17.00
C ARG A 211 -9.75 -7.95 -16.89
N PHE A 212 -8.75 -8.63 -17.46
CA PHE A 212 -7.40 -8.08 -17.55
C PHE A 212 -7.41 -6.71 -18.27
N ALA A 213 -7.93 -6.65 -19.49
CA ALA A 213 -7.93 -5.42 -20.27
C ALA A 213 -8.84 -4.34 -19.66
N GLN A 214 -9.99 -4.72 -19.07
CA GLN A 214 -10.91 -3.78 -18.45
C GLN A 214 -10.27 -3.01 -17.28
N GLN A 215 -9.32 -3.61 -16.55
CA GLN A 215 -8.60 -2.91 -15.48
C GLN A 215 -7.83 -1.68 -15.97
N LEU A 216 -7.39 -1.65 -17.24
CA LEU A 216 -6.71 -0.50 -17.82
C LEU A 216 -7.64 0.69 -18.09
N LEU A 217 -8.96 0.48 -18.08
CA LEU A 217 -9.96 1.53 -18.31
C LEU A 217 -10.73 1.90 -17.04
N SER A 218 -10.95 0.95 -16.13
CA SER A 218 -11.78 1.14 -14.95
C SER A 218 -11.22 0.48 -13.68
N GLY A 219 -9.96 0.07 -13.70
CA GLY A 219 -9.23 -0.36 -12.50
C GLY A 219 -8.71 0.83 -11.72
N VAL A 220 -7.67 0.60 -10.92
CA VAL A 220 -7.05 1.64 -10.07
C VAL A 220 -6.11 2.56 -10.84
N ASN A 221 -5.66 2.14 -12.04
CA ASN A 221 -4.82 2.95 -12.93
C ASN A 221 -5.49 3.19 -14.31
N PRO A 222 -6.64 3.87 -14.37
CA PRO A 222 -7.41 4.02 -15.61
C PRO A 222 -6.88 5.14 -16.53
N SER A 223 -5.86 5.89 -16.11
CA SER A 223 -5.43 7.15 -16.74
C SER A 223 -4.13 7.06 -17.54
N THR A 224 -3.51 5.89 -17.63
CA THR A 224 -2.17 5.73 -18.23
C THR A 224 -2.12 4.94 -19.53
N ILE A 225 -3.23 4.31 -19.94
CA ILE A 225 -3.35 3.70 -21.26
C ILE A 225 -3.43 4.78 -22.34
N THR A 226 -2.65 4.64 -23.41
CA THR A 226 -2.60 5.62 -24.50
C THR A 226 -2.69 4.95 -25.87
N LYS A 227 -2.83 5.74 -26.93
CA LYS A 227 -2.79 5.24 -28.30
C LYS A 227 -1.39 4.70 -28.61
N ALA A 228 -1.31 3.47 -29.09
CA ALA A 228 -0.05 2.85 -29.47
C ALA A 228 0.61 3.63 -30.62
N SER A 229 1.92 3.86 -30.53
CA SER A 229 2.67 4.54 -31.59
C SER A 229 2.78 3.68 -32.84
N THR A 230 3.04 4.31 -33.99
CA THR A 230 3.18 3.55 -35.25
C THR A 230 4.42 2.66 -35.21
N GLU A 231 5.46 3.12 -34.51
CA GLU A 231 6.74 2.45 -34.33
C GLU A 231 6.57 1.15 -33.55
N ILE A 232 5.83 1.20 -32.42
CA ILE A 232 5.62 0.02 -31.59
C ILE A 232 4.71 -0.99 -32.30
N ILE A 233 3.66 -0.54 -32.99
CA ILE A 233 2.78 -1.43 -33.79
C ILE A 233 3.61 -2.17 -34.86
N LYS A 234 4.49 -1.46 -35.57
CA LYS A 234 5.41 -2.05 -36.56
C LYS A 234 6.37 -3.05 -35.93
N ALA A 235 6.91 -2.75 -34.74
CA ALA A 235 7.78 -3.68 -34.03
C ALA A 235 7.08 -5.00 -33.72
N PHE A 236 5.86 -4.95 -33.17
CA PHE A 236 5.06 -6.15 -32.90
C PHE A 236 4.62 -6.88 -34.17
N ALA A 237 4.30 -6.17 -35.25
CA ALA A 237 3.98 -6.80 -36.54
C ALA A 237 5.19 -7.57 -37.11
N ASN A 238 6.39 -6.98 -37.04
CA ASN A 238 7.63 -7.65 -37.45
C ASN A 238 7.92 -8.88 -36.59
N GLU A 239 7.71 -8.79 -35.28
CA GLU A 239 7.90 -9.92 -34.37
C GLU A 239 6.87 -11.04 -34.61
N ALA A 240 5.61 -10.70 -34.86
CA ALA A 240 4.59 -11.65 -35.30
C ALA A 240 4.99 -12.37 -36.60
N GLY A 241 5.58 -11.65 -37.56
CA GLY A 241 6.12 -12.23 -38.79
C GLY A 241 7.25 -13.22 -38.53
N LYS A 242 8.19 -12.90 -37.62
CA LYS A 242 9.28 -13.81 -37.22
C LYS A 242 8.77 -15.07 -36.52
N GLN A 243 7.67 -14.97 -35.78
CA GLN A 243 7.02 -16.11 -35.12
C GLN A 243 6.07 -16.89 -36.05
N GLY A 244 5.89 -16.46 -37.30
CA GLY A 244 4.98 -17.10 -38.27
C GLY A 244 3.50 -16.85 -37.99
N LEU A 245 3.16 -15.83 -37.20
CA LEU A 245 1.78 -15.49 -36.82
C LEU A 245 1.15 -14.54 -37.85
N GLN A 246 0.92 -15.04 -39.06
CA GLN A 246 0.45 -14.24 -40.20
C GLN A 246 -0.83 -13.43 -39.89
N ASN A 247 -1.83 -14.05 -39.26
CA ASN A 247 -3.07 -13.36 -38.90
C ASN A 247 -2.86 -12.17 -37.96
N MET A 248 -1.90 -12.27 -37.02
CA MET A 248 -1.57 -11.18 -36.11
C MET A 248 -0.80 -10.07 -36.83
N MET A 249 0.13 -10.43 -37.71
CA MET A 249 0.84 -9.46 -38.56
C MET A 249 -0.14 -8.68 -39.46
N ASP A 250 -1.09 -9.38 -40.09
CA ASP A 250 -2.13 -8.78 -40.92
C ASP A 250 -3.07 -7.88 -40.11
N LEU A 251 -3.42 -8.29 -38.88
CA LEU A 251 -4.22 -7.48 -37.96
C LEU A 251 -3.49 -6.19 -37.58
N LEU A 252 -2.22 -6.28 -37.15
CA LEU A 252 -1.41 -5.14 -36.73
C LEU A 252 -1.06 -4.19 -37.89
N SER A 253 -1.08 -4.69 -39.13
CA SER A 253 -0.90 -3.88 -40.33
C SER A 253 -2.13 -3.04 -40.70
N GLN A 254 -3.29 -3.29 -40.07
CA GLN A 254 -4.49 -2.48 -40.26
C GLN A 254 -4.42 -1.19 -39.45
N THR A 255 -4.99 -0.10 -39.94
CA THR A 255 -5.20 1.12 -39.13
C THR A 255 -6.44 0.96 -38.26
N LYS A 256 -6.28 0.43 -37.05
CA LYS A 256 -7.34 0.31 -36.04
C LYS A 256 -6.90 0.93 -34.71
N ASP A 257 -7.86 1.11 -33.80
CA ASP A 257 -7.67 1.72 -32.48
C ASP A 257 -6.83 0.81 -31.56
N PHE A 258 -5.52 0.81 -31.80
CA PHE A 258 -4.54 0.13 -30.97
C PHE A 258 -4.13 1.03 -29.80
N LEU A 259 -4.15 0.44 -28.62
CA LEU A 259 -3.79 1.08 -27.36
C LEU A 259 -2.64 0.32 -26.69
N ALA A 260 -1.84 1.02 -25.91
CA ALA A 260 -0.76 0.43 -25.12
C ALA A 260 -0.57 1.21 -23.80
N PRO A 261 -0.56 0.53 -22.64
CA PRO A 261 0.06 1.09 -21.46
C PRO A 261 1.58 0.97 -21.58
N ASP A 262 2.27 2.11 -21.66
CA ASP A 262 3.73 2.15 -21.77
C ASP A 262 4.38 2.05 -20.39
N TYR A 263 5.09 0.94 -20.14
CA TYR A 263 5.95 0.71 -18.98
C TYR A 263 7.44 0.58 -19.37
N SER A 264 7.78 0.76 -20.65
CA SER A 264 9.16 0.63 -21.15
C SER A 264 10.11 1.67 -20.54
N TYR A 265 9.56 2.81 -20.09
CA TYR A 265 10.32 3.90 -19.48
C TYR A 265 10.95 3.53 -18.13
N PHE A 266 10.52 2.45 -17.47
CA PHE A 266 11.09 2.05 -16.18
C PHE A 266 12.62 1.88 -16.26
N ARG A 267 13.17 1.32 -17.33
CA ARG A 267 14.64 1.21 -17.48
C ARG A 267 15.36 2.55 -17.57
N LYS A 268 14.67 3.60 -18.04
CA LYS A 268 15.19 4.97 -18.08
C LYS A 268 15.03 5.66 -16.73
N ALA A 269 13.92 5.42 -16.04
CA ALA A 269 13.63 5.99 -14.72
C ALA A 269 14.52 5.40 -13.62
N MET A 270 14.79 4.09 -13.70
CA MET A 270 15.69 3.37 -12.81
C MET A 270 17.11 3.57 -13.33
N GLN A 271 17.90 4.41 -12.65
CA GLN A 271 19.28 4.75 -13.03
C GLN A 271 20.17 3.51 -13.30
N PRO A 272 21.27 3.62 -14.07
CA PRO A 272 22.18 2.50 -14.30
C PRO A 272 22.69 1.91 -12.97
N GLY A 273 22.37 0.64 -12.70
CA GLY A 273 22.78 -0.06 -11.47
C GLY A 273 21.64 -0.61 -10.61
N PHE A 274 20.37 -0.35 -10.95
CA PHE A 274 19.26 -0.93 -10.18
C PHE A 274 19.15 -2.47 -10.30
N HIS A 275 19.79 -3.06 -11.32
CA HIS A 275 19.85 -4.52 -11.52
C HIS A 275 20.51 -5.27 -10.35
N THR A 276 21.24 -4.60 -9.46
CA THR A 276 22.04 -5.27 -8.40
C THR A 276 21.45 -5.24 -7.00
N LEU A 277 20.35 -4.53 -6.76
CA LEU A 277 19.92 -4.31 -5.37
C LEU A 277 19.36 -5.59 -4.72
N TRP A 278 18.69 -6.47 -5.48
CA TRP A 278 18.04 -7.67 -4.93
C TRP A 278 18.37 -8.90 -5.80
N PRO A 279 19.45 -9.64 -5.53
CA PRO A 279 19.90 -10.77 -6.35
C PRO A 279 18.91 -11.95 -6.42
N THR A 280 17.85 -11.96 -5.59
CA THR A 280 16.74 -12.92 -5.66
C THR A 280 15.57 -12.45 -6.55
N LEU A 281 15.55 -11.18 -6.97
CA LEU A 281 14.54 -10.60 -7.86
C LEU A 281 14.95 -10.57 -9.34
N ASP A 282 16.02 -11.26 -9.76
CA ASP A 282 16.38 -11.44 -11.18
C ASP A 282 15.23 -12.02 -12.04
N SER A 283 14.15 -12.49 -11.41
CA SER A 283 12.93 -12.97 -12.02
C SER A 283 11.78 -11.95 -12.14
N LEU A 284 11.87 -10.77 -11.51
CA LEU A 284 10.76 -9.80 -11.48
C LEU A 284 10.77 -8.94 -12.75
N ARG A 285 9.75 -9.14 -13.59
CA ARG A 285 9.65 -8.53 -14.91
C ARG A 285 8.76 -7.29 -14.86
N LEU A 286 9.37 -6.16 -14.49
CA LEU A 286 8.65 -4.90 -14.29
C LEU A 286 8.39 -4.12 -15.59
N CYS A 287 9.17 -4.33 -16.65
CA CYS A 287 9.08 -3.53 -17.87
C CYS A 287 8.21 -4.21 -18.94
N ALA A 288 7.06 -4.75 -18.56
CA ALA A 288 6.19 -5.40 -19.53
C ALA A 288 5.57 -4.35 -20.46
N ASP A 289 5.42 -4.62 -21.76
CA ASP A 289 4.72 -3.73 -22.71
C ASP A 289 3.53 -4.49 -23.29
N CYS A 290 2.33 -3.89 -23.27
CA CYS A 290 1.09 -4.57 -23.67
C CYS A 290 0.44 -3.85 -24.85
N HIS A 291 0.04 -4.62 -25.86
CA HIS A 291 -0.68 -4.13 -27.02
C HIS A 291 -2.12 -4.59 -26.98
N LEU A 292 -3.05 -3.66 -27.13
CA LEU A 292 -4.49 -3.90 -27.07
C LEU A 292 -5.19 -3.34 -28.29
N GLN A 293 -6.32 -3.93 -28.65
CA GLN A 293 -7.24 -3.41 -29.65
C GLN A 293 -8.57 -3.05 -28.98
N LEU A 294 -9.01 -1.81 -29.19
CA LEU A 294 -10.39 -1.42 -28.89
C LEU A 294 -11.28 -1.81 -30.08
N HIS A 295 -12.24 -2.70 -29.83
CA HIS A 295 -13.22 -3.09 -30.84
C HIS A 295 -14.36 -2.08 -30.93
N ASP A 296 -15.06 -2.03 -32.07
CA ASP A 296 -16.22 -1.16 -32.31
C ASP A 296 -17.36 -1.34 -31.29
N ASN A 297 -17.41 -2.48 -30.61
CA ASN A 297 -18.38 -2.76 -29.56
C ASN A 297 -17.93 -2.33 -28.15
N GLY A 298 -16.85 -1.55 -28.06
CA GLY A 298 -16.32 -1.01 -26.81
C GLY A 298 -15.49 -1.98 -25.97
N ARG A 299 -15.31 -3.23 -26.41
CA ARG A 299 -14.46 -4.19 -25.69
C ARG A 299 -13.00 -3.96 -26.03
N LEU A 300 -12.17 -3.87 -24.99
CA LEU A 300 -10.72 -3.83 -25.10
C LEU A 300 -10.18 -5.26 -25.06
N HIS A 301 -9.38 -5.64 -26.06
CA HIS A 301 -8.82 -6.98 -26.19
C HIS A 301 -7.29 -6.94 -26.17
N PRO A 302 -6.61 -7.68 -25.27
CA PRO A 302 -5.16 -7.76 -25.23
C PRO A 302 -4.65 -8.69 -26.35
N LEU A 303 -3.71 -8.21 -27.16
CA LEU A 303 -3.18 -8.92 -28.33
C LEU A 303 -1.79 -9.49 -28.10
N ALA A 304 -0.91 -8.74 -27.43
CA ALA A 304 0.47 -9.14 -27.20
C ALA A 304 1.03 -8.51 -25.92
N ILE A 305 1.99 -9.19 -25.29
CA ILE A 305 2.73 -8.71 -24.14
C ILE A 305 4.21 -9.02 -24.33
N ALA A 306 5.06 -8.01 -24.34
CA ALA A 306 6.49 -8.18 -24.14
C ALA A 306 6.74 -8.19 -22.63
N LEU A 307 7.42 -9.21 -22.09
CA LEU A 307 7.50 -9.38 -20.64
C LEU A 307 8.46 -8.41 -19.95
N ASP A 308 9.57 -8.07 -20.61
CA ASP A 308 10.55 -7.11 -20.15
C ASP A 308 11.19 -6.43 -21.37
N PHE A 309 10.70 -5.24 -21.71
CA PHE A 309 11.12 -4.49 -22.89
C PHE A 309 12.53 -3.92 -22.70
N LYS A 310 13.51 -4.51 -23.38
CA LYS A 310 14.93 -4.13 -23.33
C LYS A 310 15.34 -3.25 -24.50
N GLY A 311 14.53 -2.24 -24.80
CA GLY A 311 14.72 -1.32 -25.92
C GLY A 311 14.32 -1.86 -27.30
N SER A 312 14.22 -3.18 -27.47
CA SER A 312 13.68 -3.82 -28.67
C SER A 312 13.04 -5.17 -28.34
N LEU A 313 12.07 -5.62 -29.16
CA LEU A 313 11.44 -6.93 -28.99
C LEU A 313 12.42 -8.08 -29.22
N GLU A 314 13.45 -7.90 -30.05
CA GLU A 314 14.48 -8.91 -30.30
C GLU A 314 15.28 -9.28 -29.06
N ASN A 315 15.50 -8.30 -28.17
CA ASN A 315 16.21 -8.47 -26.90
C ASN A 315 15.27 -8.87 -25.75
N SER A 316 13.96 -8.93 -26.00
CA SER A 316 12.91 -9.13 -25.01
C SER A 316 12.22 -10.50 -25.15
N LYS A 317 12.91 -11.47 -25.74
CA LYS A 317 12.36 -12.79 -26.08
C LYS A 317 12.16 -13.66 -24.85
N ASP A 318 10.92 -14.05 -24.62
CA ASP A 318 10.57 -15.05 -23.63
C ASP A 318 9.21 -15.67 -24.01
N ASP A 319 9.18 -16.98 -24.19
CA ASP A 319 7.97 -17.74 -24.53
C ASP A 319 7.34 -18.27 -23.25
N GLN A 320 6.46 -17.46 -22.64
CA GLN A 320 5.76 -17.83 -21.41
C GLN A 320 4.26 -17.97 -21.66
N PRO A 321 3.56 -18.83 -20.90
CA PRO A 321 2.11 -18.97 -21.01
C PRO A 321 1.38 -17.63 -20.84
N TRP A 322 0.30 -17.42 -21.60
CA TRP A 322 -0.44 -16.15 -21.63
C TRP A 322 -0.90 -15.63 -20.26
N ARG A 323 -1.30 -16.52 -19.34
CA ARG A 323 -1.66 -16.12 -17.97
C ARG A 323 -0.47 -15.55 -17.20
N TYR A 324 0.72 -16.12 -17.36
CA TYR A 324 1.94 -15.60 -16.75
C TYR A 324 2.30 -14.23 -17.34
N ALA A 325 2.15 -14.08 -18.66
CA ALA A 325 2.42 -12.81 -19.32
C ALA A 325 1.54 -11.66 -18.77
N LYS A 326 0.25 -11.93 -18.58
CA LYS A 326 -0.67 -10.99 -17.94
C LYS A 326 -0.29 -10.69 -16.49
N THR A 327 0.18 -11.69 -15.72
CA THR A 327 0.70 -11.45 -14.37
C THR A 327 1.90 -10.50 -14.38
N CYS A 328 2.87 -10.67 -15.29
CA CYS A 328 3.99 -9.73 -15.42
C CYS A 328 3.51 -8.31 -15.74
N ALA A 329 2.57 -8.17 -16.68
CA ALA A 329 1.96 -6.87 -17.00
C ALA A 329 1.26 -6.25 -15.78
N GLN A 330 0.56 -7.04 -14.96
CA GLN A 330 -0.05 -6.54 -13.71
C GLN A 330 1.00 -6.07 -12.69
N THR A 331 2.19 -6.68 -12.62
CA THR A 331 3.25 -6.18 -11.73
C THR A 331 3.83 -4.84 -12.20
N ALA A 332 3.93 -4.65 -13.52
CA ALA A 332 4.31 -3.37 -14.11
C ALA A 332 3.25 -2.29 -13.81
N ASP A 333 1.98 -2.64 -13.98
CA ASP A 333 0.87 -1.75 -13.67
C ASP A 333 0.78 -1.39 -12.20
N TRP A 334 0.99 -2.35 -11.29
CA TRP A 334 1.07 -2.11 -9.85
C TRP A 334 2.16 -1.09 -9.51
N ALA A 335 3.37 -1.27 -10.06
CA ALA A 335 4.48 -0.35 -9.80
C ALA A 335 4.18 1.07 -10.32
N LYS A 336 3.60 1.19 -11.52
CA LYS A 336 3.19 2.49 -12.08
C LYS A 336 2.04 3.11 -11.27
N HIS A 337 1.06 2.32 -10.89
CA HIS A 337 -0.08 2.74 -10.08
C HIS A 337 0.39 3.33 -8.76
N GLU A 338 1.08 2.53 -7.94
CA GLU A 338 1.43 2.96 -6.57
C GLU A 338 2.43 4.10 -6.58
N ALA A 339 3.49 4.01 -7.40
CA ALA A 339 4.56 5.00 -7.36
C ALA A 339 4.24 6.27 -8.15
N THR A 340 3.64 6.15 -9.34
CA THR A 340 3.37 7.31 -10.21
C THR A 340 1.96 7.82 -10.02
N THR A 341 0.95 7.05 -10.42
CA THR A 341 -0.43 7.53 -10.49
C THR A 341 -1.04 7.87 -9.13
N HIS A 342 -0.68 7.14 -8.08
CA HIS A 342 -1.14 7.35 -6.72
C HIS A 342 -0.16 8.25 -5.95
N LEU A 343 1.03 7.77 -5.60
CA LEU A 343 1.92 8.51 -4.71
C LEU A 343 2.40 9.86 -5.30
N VAL A 344 2.92 9.87 -6.52
CA VAL A 344 3.48 11.10 -7.12
C VAL A 344 2.37 12.03 -7.61
N ASP A 345 1.50 11.54 -8.51
CA ASP A 345 0.53 12.36 -9.22
C ASP A 345 -0.61 12.87 -8.33
N THR A 346 -0.87 12.21 -7.19
CA THR A 346 -1.77 12.74 -6.15
C THR A 346 -0.99 13.34 -5.00
N HIS A 347 -0.34 12.54 -4.15
CA HIS A 347 0.17 13.05 -2.86
C HIS A 347 1.33 14.03 -3.02
N MET A 348 2.38 13.68 -3.75
CA MET A 348 3.60 14.53 -3.80
C MET A 348 3.37 15.82 -4.59
N ILE A 349 2.65 15.77 -5.72
CA ILE A 349 2.30 16.99 -6.47
C ILE A 349 1.32 17.85 -5.67
N GLU A 350 0.31 17.25 -5.02
CA GLU A 350 -0.63 17.99 -4.19
C GLU A 350 0.07 18.64 -2.99
N GLU A 351 1.03 17.96 -2.35
CA GLU A 351 1.80 18.53 -1.25
C GLU A 351 2.54 19.82 -1.66
N VAL A 352 3.18 19.82 -2.84
CA VAL A 352 3.83 21.02 -3.40
C VAL A 352 2.80 22.14 -3.61
N ILE A 353 1.63 21.79 -4.16
CA ILE A 353 0.53 22.72 -4.42
C ILE A 353 -0.13 23.21 -3.13
N MET A 354 -0.09 22.45 -2.04
CA MET A 354 -0.59 22.88 -0.73
C MET A 354 0.42 23.79 -0.01
N LEU A 355 1.71 23.45 -0.08
CA LEU A 355 2.76 24.15 0.65
C LEU A 355 3.01 25.55 0.06
N GLN A 356 3.09 25.65 -1.28
CA GLN A 356 3.44 26.91 -1.93
C GLN A 356 2.43 28.04 -1.65
N PRO A 357 1.11 27.87 -1.84
CA PRO A 357 0.13 28.90 -1.50
C PRO A 357 0.08 29.21 -0.01
N THR A 358 0.26 28.19 0.84
CA THR A 358 0.30 28.37 2.30
C THR A 358 1.42 29.32 2.71
N ALA A 359 2.59 29.21 2.09
CA ALA A 359 3.73 30.10 2.34
C ALA A 359 3.66 31.45 1.60
N GLN A 360 2.77 31.63 0.62
CA GLN A 360 2.76 32.84 -0.23
C GLN A 360 1.53 33.74 0.00
N PHE A 361 0.42 33.21 0.49
CA PHE A 361 -0.85 33.93 0.60
C PHE A 361 -1.41 33.98 2.03
N PRO A 362 -1.94 35.14 2.46
CA PRO A 362 -2.78 35.25 3.65
C PRO A 362 -4.03 34.37 3.56
N GLU A 363 -4.48 33.83 4.70
CA GLU A 363 -5.63 32.91 4.81
C GLU A 363 -6.97 33.53 4.37
N ASN A 364 -7.08 34.85 4.36
CA ASN A 364 -8.32 35.55 4.03
C ASN A 364 -8.58 35.71 2.52
N ILE A 365 -7.63 35.33 1.66
CA ILE A 365 -7.78 35.40 0.20
C ILE A 365 -8.72 34.29 -0.29
N CYS A 366 -9.57 34.60 -1.27
CA CYS A 366 -10.59 33.69 -1.80
C CYS A 366 -10.04 32.31 -2.18
N CYS A 367 -8.85 32.26 -2.80
CA CYS A 367 -8.21 31.02 -3.23
C CYS A 367 -7.72 30.11 -2.08
N MET A 368 -7.67 30.59 -0.84
CA MET A 368 -7.21 29.84 0.34
C MET A 368 -8.36 29.25 1.18
N ARG A 369 -9.62 29.38 0.72
CA ARG A 369 -10.82 28.97 1.46
C ARG A 369 -11.43 27.64 1.01
N PHE A 370 -10.75 26.89 0.14
CA PHE A 370 -11.23 25.62 -0.41
C PHE A 370 -10.70 24.43 0.36
#